data_AF-X0TIB9-F1
#
_entry.id   AF-X0TIB9-F1
#
_cell.length_a   1.000
_cell.length_b   1.000
_cell.length_c   1.000
_cell.angle_alpha   90.00
_cell.angle_beta   90.00
_cell.angle_gamma   90.00
#
_symmetry.space_group_name_H-M   'P 1'
#
loop_
_entity.id
_entity.type
_entity.pdbx_description
1 polymer ?
#
loop_
_entity_poly.entity_id
_entity_poly.type
_entity_poly.pdbx_seq_one_letter_code
_entity_poly.pdbx_strand_id
1 'polypeptide(L)'
;FCGNKDQRRLGFLEVESFEGYRVDVCEGCKRYVKTVDRRSLVEPITLELADVLTAELDEAALGRGYGLRAADGGDNDHHGERQNNGGCVSPKS
;
A
#
# COMPACT_ATOMS: atom_id res chain seq x y z
N PHE A 1 1.19 0.11 -9.85
CA PHE A 1 0.04 0.70 -9.13
C PHE A 1 -1.21 0.67 -10.00
N CYS A 2 -2.41 0.77 -9.41
CA CYS A 2 -3.68 0.71 -10.14
C CYS A 2 -4.14 2.06 -10.76
N GLY A 3 -3.35 3.14 -10.65
CA GLY A 3 -3.74 4.44 -11.19
C GLY A 3 -4.88 5.13 -10.44
N ASN A 4 -5.16 4.74 -9.18
CA ASN A 4 -6.18 5.36 -8.34
C ASN A 4 -5.92 6.87 -8.17
N LYS A 5 -6.93 7.70 -8.44
CA LYS A 5 -6.91 9.16 -8.27
C LYS A 5 -7.83 9.64 -7.14
N ASP A 6 -8.56 8.75 -6.48
CA ASP A 6 -9.42 9.10 -5.34
C ASP A 6 -8.55 9.38 -4.11
N GLN A 7 -8.45 10.66 -3.72
CA GLN A 7 -7.67 11.13 -2.58
C GLN A 7 -8.10 10.50 -1.26
N ARG A 8 -9.35 10.03 -1.12
CA ARG A 8 -9.82 9.36 0.10
C ARG A 8 -9.29 7.93 0.23
N ARG A 9 -8.77 7.37 -0.86
CA ARG A 9 -8.20 6.02 -0.94
C ARG A 9 -6.68 6.05 -1.14
N LEU A 10 -6.09 7.24 -1.08
CA LEU A 10 -4.66 7.45 -1.01
C LEU A 10 -4.36 7.94 0.41
N GLY A 11 -3.24 7.49 0.96
CA GLY A 11 -2.80 7.89 2.29
C GLY A 11 -1.29 7.82 2.38
N PHE A 12 -0.78 8.10 3.58
CA PHE A 12 0.62 7.94 3.88
C PHE A 12 0.83 7.44 5.30
N LEU A 13 1.97 6.82 5.54
CA LEU A 13 2.44 6.42 6.86
C LEU A 13 3.76 7.15 7.14
N GLU A 14 3.89 7.65 8.36
CA GLU A 14 5.11 8.25 8.90
C GLU A 14 5.51 7.49 10.16
N VAL A 15 6.81 7.36 10.36
CA VAL A 15 7.40 6.73 11.54
C VAL A 15 8.36 7.75 12.15
N GLU A 16 8.25 7.98 13.46
CA GLU A 16 9.01 9.03 14.16
C GLU A 16 10.53 8.88 13.96
N SER A 17 11.04 7.65 13.91
CA SER A 17 12.46 7.34 13.68
C SER A 17 12.96 7.72 12.28
N PHE A 18 12.07 7.99 11.32
CA PHE A 18 12.39 8.27 9.93
C PHE A 18 11.83 9.62 9.46
N GLU A 19 12.19 10.68 10.17
CA GLU A 19 11.82 12.04 9.78
C GLU A 19 12.31 12.35 8.35
N GLY A 20 11.41 12.89 7.52
CA GLY A 20 11.68 13.12 6.10
C GLY A 20 11.46 11.91 5.18
N TYR A 21 11.12 10.74 5.73
CA TYR A 21 10.68 9.59 4.97
C TYR A 21 9.23 9.27 5.27
N ARG A 22 8.50 8.86 4.24
CA ARG A 22 7.12 8.42 4.36
C ARG A 22 6.83 7.26 3.42
N VAL A 23 5.75 6.56 3.70
CA VAL A 23 5.23 5.50 2.84
C VAL A 23 3.89 5.94 2.27
N ASP A 24 3.83 6.26 0.98
CA ASP A 24 2.58 6.55 0.30
C ASP A 24 1.84 5.23 0.00
N VAL A 25 0.59 5.11 0.45
CA VAL A 25 -0.23 3.89 0.36
C VAL A 25 -1.47 4.08 -0.52
N CYS A 26 -1.94 2.98 -1.12
CA CYS A 26 -3.19 2.95 -1.87
C CYS A 26 -4.14 1.89 -1.32
N GLU A 27 -5.31 2.32 -0.83
CA GLU A 27 -6.41 1.44 -0.42
C GLU A 27 -7.07 0.69 -1.57
N GLY A 28 -6.85 1.15 -2.81
CA GLY A 28 -7.35 0.54 -4.03
C GLY A 28 -6.73 -0.80 -4.33
N CYS A 29 -5.40 -0.87 -4.27
CA CYS A 29 -4.64 -2.07 -4.63
C CYS A 29 -3.74 -2.59 -3.50
N LYS A 30 -3.91 -2.07 -2.28
CA LYS A 30 -3.14 -2.44 -1.08
C LYS A 30 -1.63 -2.54 -1.33
N ARG A 31 -1.09 -1.51 -2.00
CA ARG A 31 0.34 -1.39 -2.29
C ARG A 31 0.87 -0.05 -1.82
N TYR A 32 2.19 0.04 -1.63
CA TYR A 32 2.84 1.25 -1.18
C TYR A 32 4.11 1.61 -1.98
N VAL A 33 4.56 2.86 -1.84
CA VAL A 33 5.85 3.36 -2.32
C VAL A 33 6.52 4.18 -1.22
N LYS A 34 7.81 3.94 -0.99
CA LYS A 34 8.62 4.77 -0.10
C LYS A 34 8.98 6.07 -0.81
N THR A 35 8.84 7.18 -0.08
CA THR A 35 9.12 8.53 -0.56
C THR A 35 10.04 9.20 0.45
N VAL A 36 11.10 9.83 -0.06
CA VAL A 36 12.03 10.62 0.73
C VAL A 36 11.91 12.09 0.34
N ASP A 37 11.68 12.96 1.31
CA ASP A 37 11.83 14.41 1.11
C ASP A 37 13.31 14.75 1.19
N ARG A 38 13.91 15.01 0.03
CA ARG A 38 15.34 15.37 -0.06
C ARG A 38 15.68 16.64 0.71
N ARG A 39 14.70 17.51 1.01
CA ARG A 39 14.91 18.72 1.81
C ARG A 39 15.13 18.41 3.29
N SER A 40 14.68 17.26 3.75
CA SER A 40 14.86 16.79 5.13
C SER A 40 16.17 16.02 5.33
N LEU A 41 16.90 15.72 4.25
CA LEU A 41 18.16 14.99 4.34
C LEU A 41 19.32 15.94 4.68
N VAL A 42 20.07 15.57 5.71
CA VAL A 42 21.31 16.28 6.11
C VAL A 42 22.39 16.13 5.04
N GLU A 43 22.46 14.95 4.40
CA GLU A 43 23.44 14.63 3.36
C GLU A 43 22.76 13.93 2.17
N PRO A 44 23.25 14.14 0.93
CA PRO A 44 22.70 13.46 -0.24
C PRO A 44 23.04 11.97 -0.19
N ILE A 45 22.03 11.13 0.07
CA ILE A 45 22.15 9.68 -0.05
C ILE A 45 21.57 9.18 -1.38
N THR A 46 22.07 8.04 -1.85
CA THR A 46 21.49 7.35 -3.00
C THR A 46 20.15 6.72 -2.64
N LEU A 47 19.32 6.45 -3.65
CA LEU A 47 18.00 5.83 -3.41
C LEU A 47 18.15 4.40 -2.91
N GLU A 48 19.19 3.69 -3.35
CA GLU A 48 19.54 2.34 -2.94
C GLU A 48 19.93 2.30 -1.47
N LEU A 49 20.71 3.29 -1.01
CA LEU A 49 21.05 3.41 0.41
C LEU A 49 19.83 3.79 1.24
N ALA A 50 19.01 4.72 0.74
CA ALA A 50 17.74 5.08 1.37
C ALA A 50 16.82 3.86 1.54
N ASP A 51 16.75 2.97 0.54
CA ASP A 51 15.93 1.76 0.58
C ASP A 51 16.34 0.83 1.72
N VAL A 52 17.65 0.55 1.85
CA VAL A 52 18.21 -0.29 2.91
C VAL A 52 18.01 0.33 4.29
N LEU A 53 18.28 1.63 4.43
CA LEU A 53 18.14 2.33 5.71
C LEU A 53 16.70 2.40 6.19
N THR A 54 15.72 2.31 5.28
CA THR A 54 14.29 2.46 5.57
C THR A 54 13.52 1.13 5.59
N ALA A 55 14.20 0.00 5.77
CA ALA A 55 13.55 -1.32 5.80
C ALA A 55 12.43 -1.42 6.85
N GLU A 56 12.54 -0.74 7.99
CA GLU A 56 11.50 -0.69 9.03
C GLU A 56 10.18 -0.07 8.53
N LEU A 57 10.24 0.83 7.54
CA LEU A 57 9.04 1.38 6.91
C LEU A 57 8.29 0.31 6.11
N ASP A 58 9.02 -0.62 5.50
CA ASP A 58 8.43 -1.74 4.79
C ASP A 58 7.72 -2.67 5.78
N GLU A 59 8.32 -2.95 6.94
CA GLU A 59 7.69 -3.74 8.02
C GLU A 59 6.41 -3.07 8.54
N ALA A 60 6.43 -1.75 8.75
CA ALA A 60 5.26 -0.99 9.19
C ALA A 60 4.12 -1.05 8.15
N ALA A 61 4.45 -1.00 6.85
CA ALA A 61 3.46 -1.11 5.78
C ALA A 61 2.93 -2.54 5.63
N LEU A 62 3.80 -3.55 5.70
CA LEU A 62 3.43 -4.96 5.63
C LEU A 62 2.53 -5.35 6.81
N GLY A 63 2.84 -4.89 8.03
CA GLY A 63 2.01 -5.10 9.21
C GLY A 63 0.60 -4.50 9.10
N ARG A 64 0.40 -3.53 8.21
CA ARG A 64 -0.91 -2.93 7.88
C ARG A 64 -1.57 -3.54 6.65
N GLY A 65 -0.97 -4.55 6.04
CA GLY A 65 -1.49 -5.29 4.90
C GLY A 65 -1.20 -4.67 3.53
N TYR A 66 -0.20 -3.80 3.42
CA TYR A 66 0.24 -3.28 2.12
C TYR A 66 1.46 -4.03 1.61
N GLY A 67 1.44 -4.39 0.33
CA GLY A 67 2.58 -5.03 -0.33
C GLY A 67 3.53 -4.01 -0.98
N LEU A 68 4.84 -4.32 -0.92
CA LEU A 68 5.85 -3.62 -1.72
C LEU A 68 5.57 -3.88 -3.21
N ARG A 69 5.98 -2.96 -4.08
CA ARG A 69 5.97 -3.23 -5.52
C ARG A 69 6.86 -4.45 -5.81
N ALA A 70 6.27 -5.59 -6.15
CA ALA A 70 6.95 -6.49 -7.07
C ALA A 70 7.02 -5.76 -8.42
N ALA A 71 8.22 -5.44 -8.87
CA ALA A 71 8.44 -5.18 -10.29
C ALA A 71 7.97 -6.45 -11.03
N ASP A 72 7.00 -6.28 -11.92
CA ASP A 72 6.76 -7.17 -13.05
C ASP A 72 6.26 -8.59 -12.69
N GLY A 73 4.95 -8.69 -12.49
CA GLY A 73 4.23 -9.96 -12.41
C GLY A 73 2.74 -9.69 -12.47
N GLY A 74 2.22 -9.48 -13.69
CA GLY A 74 0.79 -9.43 -13.90
C GLY A 74 0.19 -10.81 -13.73
N ASP A 75 -0.79 -10.93 -12.84
CA ASP A 75 -2.00 -11.73 -13.04
C ASP A 75 -3.08 -11.14 -12.12
N ASN A 76 -4.06 -10.51 -12.76
CA ASN A 76 -5.27 -10.05 -12.10
C ASN A 76 -6.21 -11.23 -11.92
N ASP A 77 -6.16 -11.91 -10.78
CA ASP A 77 -7.30 -12.75 -10.37
C ASP A 77 -8.32 -11.89 -9.63
N HIS A 78 -9.14 -11.18 -10.43
CA HIS A 78 -10.47 -10.75 -10.00
C HIS A 78 -11.40 -11.97 -10.01
N HIS A 79 -11.30 -12.84 -9.01
CA HIS A 79 -12.43 -13.72 -8.68
C HIS A 79 -13.45 -12.91 -7.87
N GLY A 80 -14.25 -12.15 -8.59
CA GLY A 80 -15.55 -11.71 -8.11
C GLY A 80 -16.51 -12.88 -8.14
N GLU A 81 -16.79 -13.51 -7.00
CA GLU A 81 -18.00 -14.31 -6.84
C GLU A 81 -19.13 -13.41 -6.32
N ARG A 82 -19.90 -12.90 -7.28
CA ARG A 82 -21.33 -12.60 -7.09
C ARG A 82 -22.00 -13.87 -6.59
N GLN A 83 -22.40 -13.90 -5.32
CA GLN A 83 -23.50 -14.77 -4.90
C GLN A 83 -24.76 -13.93 -4.86
N ASN A 84 -25.41 -13.78 -6.02
CA ASN A 84 -26.79 -13.33 -6.11
C ASN A 84 -27.61 -14.27 -7.01
N ASN A 85 -28.17 -15.31 -6.40
CA ASN A 85 -29.37 -16.03 -6.85
C ASN A 85 -30.03 -16.46 -5.51
N GLY A 86 -31.20 -16.03 -5.08
CA GLY A 86 -32.45 -15.83 -5.81
C GLY A 86 -33.42 -16.96 -5.43
N GLY A 87 -34.32 -16.71 -4.47
CA GLY A 87 -35.46 -17.59 -4.09
C GLY A 87 -35.11 -18.70 -3.09
N CYS A 88 -35.89 -19.02 -2.05
CA CYS A 88 -37.32 -18.83 -1.81
C CYS A 88 -37.61 -18.63 -0.30
N VAL A 89 -38.75 -17.99 -0.05
CA VAL A 89 -39.34 -17.66 1.25
C VAL A 89 -39.96 -18.85 1.99
N SER A 90 -39.74 -18.89 3.32
CA SER A 90 -40.61 -19.40 4.43
C SER A 90 -40.91 -20.93 4.53
N PRO A 91 -41.38 -21.48 5.69
CA PRO A 91 -41.84 -20.85 6.93
C PRO A 91 -41.25 -21.41 8.26
N LYS A 92 -41.68 -20.76 9.35
CA LYS A 92 -41.43 -21.03 10.78
C LYS A 92 -41.83 -22.43 11.25
N SER A 93 -41.19 -22.89 12.33
CA SER A 93 -41.75 -23.80 13.34
C SER A 93 -41.35 -23.31 14.73
#